data_AF-A0A315FVX6-F1
#
_entry.id   AF-A0A315FVX6-F1
#
_cell.length_a   1.000
_cell.length_b   1.000
_cell.length_c   1.000
_cell.angle_alpha   90.00
_cell.angle_beta   90.00
_cell.angle_gamma   90.00
#
_symmetry.space_group_name_H-M   'P 1'
#
loop_
_entity.id
_entity.type
_entity.pdbx_description
1 polymer ?
#
loop_
_entity_poly.entity_id
_entity_poly.type
_entity_poly.pdbx_seq_one_letter_code
_entity_poly.pdbx_strand_id
1 'polypeptide(L)'
;MSIIYFITTQDIDTFQKKLQETLFDAVTMPFPLLFDKRYAALINTAYLKLTLPTECLTPEFYRYLRELSLQWQFDFFIKPQPLPANGIIAFDMDSTFIAEEGVDEIARELGMSTQITAITQQAMEGKLDFNASFTRRIGMLKGTPKVVLNAVCDRMTLSPGLLTILPVIKAKGFKTAIISGGLDIFTQRLKERYQLDYAFSNTVEIRDNVLTDNITLPIMNAANKKQTLVDLAARLNIATGNIIACGDGANDLPMLEHAGTGIAWKAKPVVREKIHHQINYHGFELLLFLIEDEL
;
A
#
# COMPACT_ATOMS: atom_id res chain seq x y z
N MET A 1 -18.73 -10.59 17.60
CA MET A 1 -18.85 -9.13 17.44
C MET A 1 -17.71 -8.67 16.56
N SER A 2 -18.02 -7.85 15.56
CA SER A 2 -17.05 -7.24 14.67
C SER A 2 -16.91 -5.75 14.99
N ILE A 3 -15.79 -5.16 14.58
CA ILE A 3 -15.50 -3.74 14.77
C ILE A 3 -15.24 -3.10 13.40
N ILE A 4 -15.81 -1.92 13.18
CA ILE A 4 -15.51 -1.06 12.04
C ILE A 4 -15.03 0.29 12.57
N TYR A 5 -13.89 0.75 12.05
CA TYR A 5 -13.38 2.10 12.28
C TYR A 5 -13.73 2.98 11.09
N PHE A 6 -14.26 4.19 11.33
CA PHE A 6 -14.55 5.19 10.31
C PHE A 6 -13.72 6.44 10.54
N ILE A 7 -13.08 6.92 9.48
CA ILE A 7 -12.19 8.08 9.50
C ILE A 7 -12.68 9.07 8.43
N THR A 8 -13.02 10.28 8.85
CA THR A 8 -13.61 11.31 7.98
C THR A 8 -13.17 12.70 8.42
N THR A 9 -13.19 13.65 7.48
CA THR A 9 -13.02 15.08 7.75
C THR A 9 -14.35 15.76 8.13
N GLN A 10 -15.47 15.07 8.00
CA GLN A 10 -16.77 15.54 8.46
C GLN A 10 -16.83 15.59 9.99
N ASP A 11 -17.69 16.44 10.54
CA ASP A 11 -18.04 16.41 11.95
C ASP A 11 -18.55 15.02 12.35
N ILE A 12 -17.97 14.40 13.39
CA ILE A 12 -18.21 12.99 13.74
C ILE A 12 -19.65 12.79 14.21
N ASP A 13 -20.25 13.77 14.90
CA ASP A 13 -21.65 13.73 15.32
C ASP A 13 -22.60 13.66 14.13
N THR A 14 -22.40 14.58 13.18
CA THR A 14 -23.17 14.64 11.93
C THR A 14 -22.97 13.37 11.10
N PHE A 15 -21.73 12.89 11.00
CA PHE A 15 -21.39 11.67 10.28
C PHE A 15 -22.05 10.43 10.91
N GLN A 16 -21.97 10.27 12.22
CA GLN A 16 -22.58 9.15 12.94
C GLN A 16 -24.09 9.11 12.70
N LYS A 17 -24.77 10.25 12.87
CA LYS A 17 -26.22 10.33 12.66
C LYS A 17 -26.60 9.91 11.24
N LYS A 18 -25.92 10.49 10.24
CA LYS A 18 -26.15 10.19 8.82
C LYS A 18 -25.88 8.71 8.50
N LEU A 19 -24.80 8.15 9.05
CA LEU A 19 -24.43 6.75 8.88
C LEU A 19 -25.48 5.81 9.48
N GLN A 20 -25.97 6.11 10.68
CA GLN A 20 -26.98 5.32 11.36
C GLN A 20 -28.31 5.31 10.60
N GLU A 21 -28.77 6.48 10.15
CA GLU A 21 -29.99 6.62 9.35
C GLU A 21 -29.88 5.87 8.01
N THR A 22 -28.69 5.86 7.39
CA THR A 22 -28.48 5.25 6.07
C THR A 22 -28.24 3.74 6.12
N LEU A 23 -27.46 3.25 7.08
CA LEU A 23 -27.10 1.83 7.16
C LEU A 23 -28.16 0.99 7.89
N PHE A 24 -28.88 1.59 8.82
CA PHE A 24 -29.65 0.86 9.82
C PHE A 24 -31.05 1.43 10.01
N ASP A 25 -31.63 1.96 8.94
CA ASP A 25 -32.94 2.62 8.87
C ASP A 25 -33.97 2.03 9.85
N ALA A 26 -34.73 2.90 10.53
CA ALA A 26 -35.36 2.79 11.85
C ALA A 26 -36.38 1.66 12.10
N VAL A 27 -36.10 0.44 11.63
CA VAL A 27 -36.70 -0.81 12.04
C VAL A 27 -35.99 -1.24 13.32
N THR A 28 -36.74 -1.71 14.32
CA THR A 28 -36.19 -2.31 15.54
C THR A 28 -35.13 -3.34 15.18
N MET A 29 -33.86 -2.93 15.23
CA MET A 29 -32.75 -3.82 14.97
C MET A 29 -32.73 -4.83 16.10
N PRO A 30 -32.79 -6.15 15.83
CA PRO A 30 -32.83 -7.16 16.87
C PRO A 30 -31.49 -7.31 17.60
N PHE A 31 -30.51 -6.44 17.35
CA PHE A 31 -29.16 -6.53 17.86
C PHE A 31 -28.58 -5.15 18.26
N PRO A 32 -27.66 -5.12 19.25
CA PRO A 32 -27.04 -3.88 19.71
C PRO A 32 -26.04 -3.33 18.69
N LEU A 33 -26.15 -2.04 18.38
CA LEU A 33 -25.14 -1.25 17.69
C LEU A 33 -24.48 -0.32 18.72
N LEU A 34 -23.16 -0.43 18.89
CA LEU A 34 -22.41 0.44 19.79
C LEU A 34 -21.51 1.37 18.99
N PHE A 35 -21.82 2.67 19.05
CA PHE A 35 -21.01 3.73 18.47
C PHE A 35 -20.20 4.44 19.56
N ASP A 36 -18.88 4.41 19.43
CA ASP A 36 -17.94 5.14 20.29
C ASP A 36 -17.13 6.12 19.44
N LYS A 37 -17.15 7.39 19.79
CA LYS A 37 -16.26 8.39 19.21
C LYS A 37 -14.96 8.39 20.02
N ARG A 38 -13.83 8.29 19.33
CA ARG A 38 -12.52 8.15 19.98
C ARG A 38 -11.49 9.00 19.27
N TYR A 39 -10.33 9.16 19.91
CA TYR A 39 -9.21 9.93 19.38
C TYR A 39 -7.91 9.15 19.59
N ALA A 40 -7.25 8.81 18.49
CA ALA A 40 -5.95 8.15 18.48
C ALA A 40 -4.85 9.22 18.48
N ALA A 41 -4.39 9.60 19.67
CA ALA A 41 -3.39 10.66 19.85
C ALA A 41 -2.08 10.39 19.09
N LEU A 42 -1.66 9.12 18.97
CA LEU A 42 -0.43 8.71 18.31
C LEU A 42 -0.36 9.12 16.83
N ILE A 43 -1.52 9.26 16.18
CA ILE A 43 -1.66 9.64 14.78
C ILE A 43 -2.52 10.89 14.60
N ASN A 44 -2.81 11.61 15.69
CA ASN A 44 -3.67 12.79 15.70
C ASN A 44 -4.99 12.60 14.90
N THR A 45 -5.68 11.47 15.11
CA THR A 45 -6.86 11.12 14.32
C THR A 45 -8.07 10.88 15.22
N ALA A 46 -9.11 11.69 15.05
CA ALA A 46 -10.44 11.40 15.60
C ALA A 46 -11.16 10.40 14.69
N TYR A 47 -11.87 9.44 15.27
CA TYR A 47 -12.56 8.39 14.51
C TYR A 47 -13.83 7.93 15.22
N LEU A 48 -14.71 7.30 14.46
CA LEU A 48 -15.91 6.64 14.96
C LEU A 48 -15.67 5.13 14.93
N LYS A 49 -15.85 4.47 16.07
CA LYS A 49 -15.81 3.01 16.23
C LYS A 49 -17.23 2.49 16.30
N LEU A 50 -17.57 1.56 15.42
CA LEU A 50 -18.82 0.81 15.44
C LEU A 50 -18.54 -0.64 15.84
N THR A 51 -19.23 -1.12 16.87
CA THR A 51 -19.27 -2.54 17.22
C THR A 51 -20.64 -3.09 16.87
N LEU A 52 -20.67 -4.18 16.09
CA LEU A 52 -21.88 -4.80 15.56
C LEU A 52 -21.74 -6.34 15.52
N PRO A 53 -22.85 -7.10 15.42
CA PRO A 53 -22.78 -8.54 15.23
C PRO A 53 -22.01 -8.91 13.97
N THR A 54 -21.31 -10.04 14.01
CA THR A 54 -20.42 -10.45 12.91
C THR A 54 -21.21 -10.86 11.67
N GLU A 55 -22.44 -11.34 11.89
CA GLU A 55 -23.41 -11.72 10.87
C GLU A 55 -23.83 -10.55 9.97
N CYS A 56 -23.66 -9.31 10.43
CA CYS A 56 -23.94 -8.12 9.62
C CYS A 56 -22.88 -7.89 8.52
N LEU A 57 -21.68 -8.44 8.64
CA LEU A 57 -20.58 -8.22 7.70
C LEU A 57 -20.68 -9.17 6.49
N THR A 58 -21.72 -9.00 5.67
CA THR A 58 -21.88 -9.73 4.42
C THR A 58 -21.13 -9.04 3.26
N PRO A 59 -20.88 -9.74 2.14
CA PRO A 59 -20.34 -9.12 0.92
C PRO A 59 -21.18 -7.93 0.42
N GLU A 60 -22.52 -8.02 0.53
CA GLU A 60 -23.44 -6.95 0.15
C GLU A 60 -23.31 -5.74 1.08
N PHE A 61 -23.19 -5.96 2.39
CA PHE A 61 -22.94 -4.89 3.36
C PHE A 61 -21.60 -4.19 3.06
N TYR A 62 -20.53 -4.96 2.81
CA TYR A 62 -19.24 -4.39 2.42
C TYR A 62 -19.34 -3.57 1.13
N ARG A 63 -20.00 -4.10 0.08
CA ARG A 63 -20.18 -3.39 -1.20
C ARG A 63 -20.90 -2.07 -0.99
N TYR A 64 -22.02 -2.09 -0.26
CA TYR A 64 -22.80 -0.88 0.04
C TYR A 64 -21.98 0.13 0.84
N LEU A 65 -21.26 -0.32 1.88
CA LEU A 65 -20.40 0.54 2.69
C LEU A 65 -19.25 1.14 1.88
N ARG A 66 -18.65 0.36 0.97
CA ARG A 66 -17.60 0.83 0.07
C ARG A 66 -18.12 1.87 -0.91
N GLU A 67 -19.26 1.66 -1.55
CA GLU A 67 -19.92 2.66 -2.40
C GLU A 67 -20.18 3.96 -1.63
N LEU A 68 -20.71 3.85 -0.41
CA LEU A 68 -20.96 4.98 0.47
C LEU A 68 -19.67 5.74 0.84
N SER A 69 -18.60 5.00 1.15
CA SER A 69 -17.28 5.56 1.47
C SER A 69 -16.71 6.40 0.34
N LEU A 70 -16.98 6.00 -0.91
CA LEU A 70 -16.54 6.74 -2.09
C LEU A 70 -17.39 7.99 -2.34
N GLN A 71 -18.71 7.90 -2.14
CA GLN A 71 -19.64 9.02 -2.30
C GLN A 71 -19.45 10.09 -1.24
N TRP A 72 -19.22 9.69 0.02
CA TRP A 72 -19.11 10.61 1.15
C TRP A 72 -17.66 10.92 1.54
N GLN A 73 -16.69 10.33 0.82
CA GLN A 73 -15.26 10.56 0.98
C GLN A 73 -14.75 10.31 2.41
N PHE A 74 -14.93 9.08 2.88
CA PHE A 74 -14.36 8.62 4.14
C PHE A 74 -13.59 7.31 3.95
N ASP A 75 -12.65 7.03 4.84
CA ASP A 75 -11.98 5.74 4.91
C ASP A 75 -12.56 4.90 6.05
N PHE A 76 -12.51 3.57 5.91
CA PHE A 76 -12.92 2.66 6.97
C PHE A 76 -12.10 1.38 6.97
N PHE A 77 -12.02 0.76 8.15
CA PHE A 77 -11.42 -0.55 8.34
C PHE A 77 -12.34 -1.45 9.14
N ILE A 78 -12.64 -2.61 8.58
CA ILE A 78 -13.13 -3.73 9.37
C ILE A 78 -11.91 -4.29 10.13
N LYS A 79 -11.95 -4.30 11.47
CA LYS A 79 -10.84 -4.77 12.29
C LYS A 79 -10.59 -6.26 11.99
N PRO A 80 -9.37 -6.65 11.55
CA PRO A 80 -9.03 -8.05 11.37
C PRO A 80 -9.16 -8.85 12.67
N GLN A 81 -9.58 -10.11 12.58
CA GLN A 81 -9.67 -11.05 13.71
C GLN A 81 -9.07 -12.41 13.29
N PRO A 82 -7.92 -12.83 13.85
CA PRO A 82 -7.09 -12.10 14.80
C PRO A 82 -6.46 -10.84 14.18
N LEU A 83 -6.10 -9.87 15.03
CA LEU A 83 -5.34 -8.70 14.59
C LEU A 83 -3.90 -9.14 14.27
N PRO A 84 -3.31 -8.69 13.14
CA PRO A 84 -1.89 -8.91 12.87
C PRO A 84 -1.01 -8.43 14.02
N ALA A 85 -0.04 -9.23 14.42
CA ALA A 85 0.92 -8.89 15.48
C ALA A 85 2.31 -9.44 15.18
N ASN A 86 3.36 -8.71 15.58
CA ASN A 86 4.77 -9.12 15.46
C ASN A 86 5.13 -9.67 14.06
N GLY A 87 4.63 -9.00 13.03
CA GLY A 87 4.58 -9.51 11.67
C GLY A 87 5.47 -8.80 10.67
N ILE A 88 5.07 -8.82 9.40
CA ILE A 88 5.71 -8.04 8.31
C ILE A 88 4.72 -7.00 7.82
N ILE A 89 5.20 -5.78 7.56
CA ILE A 89 4.50 -4.81 6.72
C ILE A 89 5.35 -4.54 5.49
N ALA A 90 4.87 -5.05 4.35
CA ALA A 90 5.51 -4.87 3.05
C ALA A 90 4.83 -3.73 2.27
N PHE A 91 5.64 -2.93 1.58
CA PHE A 91 5.19 -1.84 0.73
C PHE A 91 5.72 -2.07 -0.69
N ASP A 92 4.90 -1.82 -1.71
CA ASP A 92 5.46 -1.41 -3.00
C ASP A 92 6.19 -0.06 -2.85
N MET A 93 7.11 0.23 -3.78
CA MET A 93 7.86 1.47 -3.80
C MET A 93 7.10 2.58 -4.54
N ASP A 94 7.06 2.48 -5.87
CA ASP A 94 6.49 3.49 -6.77
C ASP A 94 4.99 3.64 -6.50
N SER A 95 4.48 4.87 -6.53
CA SER A 95 3.07 5.22 -6.24
C SER A 95 2.51 4.68 -4.90
N THR A 96 3.36 4.15 -4.01
CA THR A 96 2.98 3.54 -2.74
C THR A 96 3.84 4.04 -1.60
N PHE A 97 5.09 3.61 -1.44
CA PHE A 97 5.98 4.13 -0.41
C PHE A 97 6.45 5.56 -0.75
N ILE A 98 6.69 5.81 -2.03
CA ILE A 98 6.91 7.15 -2.60
C ILE A 98 5.74 7.51 -3.51
N ALA A 99 5.50 8.82 -3.71
CA ALA A 99 4.38 9.28 -4.52
C ALA A 99 4.64 9.16 -6.03
N GLU A 100 5.91 9.17 -6.45
CA GLU A 100 6.33 9.18 -7.84
C GLU A 100 6.55 7.77 -8.42
N GLU A 101 6.72 7.72 -9.75
CA GLU A 101 7.17 6.56 -10.51
C GLU A 101 8.65 6.73 -10.86
N GLY A 102 9.55 5.95 -10.25
CA GLY A 102 10.98 6.22 -10.31
C GLY A 102 11.61 6.17 -11.70
N VAL A 103 11.16 5.25 -12.56
CA VAL A 103 11.64 5.18 -13.96
C VAL A 103 11.17 6.39 -14.77
N ASP A 104 9.95 6.85 -14.55
CA ASP A 104 9.38 8.00 -15.26
C ASP A 104 10.05 9.31 -14.80
N GLU A 105 10.44 9.40 -13.53
CA GLU A 105 11.20 10.52 -12.98
C GLU A 105 12.62 10.62 -13.58
N ILE A 106 13.29 9.48 -13.81
CA ILE A 106 14.56 9.45 -14.56
C ILE A 106 14.31 9.86 -16.01
N ALA A 107 13.26 9.31 -16.64
CA ALA A 107 12.91 9.66 -18.02
C ALA A 107 12.72 11.16 -18.21
N ARG A 108 12.05 11.82 -17.26
CA ARG A 108 11.84 13.27 -17.28
C ARG A 108 13.15 14.04 -17.17
N GLU A 109 14.03 13.64 -16.26
CA GLU A 109 15.36 14.24 -16.11
C GLU A 109 16.19 14.18 -17.41
N LEU A 110 16.03 13.10 -18.18
CA LEU A 110 16.75 12.87 -19.42
C LEU A 110 16.03 13.39 -20.69
N GLY A 111 14.85 14.00 -20.55
CA GLY A 111 14.03 14.45 -21.69
C GLY A 111 13.45 13.30 -22.54
N MET A 112 13.25 12.13 -21.93
CA MET A 112 12.79 10.88 -22.57
C MET A 112 11.38 10.46 -22.13
N SER A 113 10.62 11.35 -21.46
CA SER A 113 9.28 11.02 -20.93
C SER A 113 8.35 10.46 -21.99
N THR A 114 8.27 11.08 -23.17
CA THR A 114 7.36 10.65 -24.24
C THR A 114 7.61 9.20 -24.65
N GLN A 115 8.87 8.81 -24.79
CA GLN A 115 9.25 7.48 -25.24
C GLN A 115 9.00 6.42 -24.15
N ILE A 116 9.31 6.73 -22.89
CA ILE A 116 9.09 5.82 -21.77
C ILE A 116 7.59 5.67 -21.48
N THR A 117 6.82 6.76 -21.47
CA THR A 117 5.36 6.72 -21.33
C THR A 117 4.71 5.86 -22.42
N ALA A 118 5.19 5.91 -23.66
CA ALA A 118 4.66 5.08 -24.75
C ALA A 118 4.87 3.57 -24.49
N ILE A 119 5.97 3.17 -23.86
CA ILE A 119 6.22 1.76 -23.47
C ILE A 119 5.31 1.38 -22.29
N THR A 120 5.18 2.25 -21.30
CA THR A 120 4.29 2.05 -20.14
C THR A 120 2.84 1.87 -20.59
N GLN A 121 2.36 2.70 -21.50
CA GLN A 121 1.01 2.61 -22.05
C GLN A 121 0.77 1.28 -22.77
N GLN A 122 1.72 0.82 -23.59
CA GLN A 122 1.62 -0.50 -24.24
C GLN A 122 1.49 -1.63 -23.22
N ALA A 123 2.20 -1.54 -22.08
CA ALA A 123 2.11 -2.53 -21.03
C ALA A 123 0.76 -2.50 -20.31
N MET A 124 0.24 -1.31 -20.00
CA MET A 124 -1.08 -1.12 -19.39
C MET A 124 -2.22 -1.58 -20.30
N GLU A 125 -2.07 -1.43 -21.62
CA GLU A 125 -3.02 -1.92 -22.63
C GLU A 125 -2.90 -3.43 -22.89
N GLY A 126 -2.00 -4.13 -22.18
CA GLY A 126 -1.77 -5.58 -22.35
C GLY A 126 -1.05 -5.95 -23.65
N LYS A 127 -0.55 -4.98 -24.41
CA LYS A 127 0.20 -5.18 -25.66
C LYS A 127 1.67 -5.57 -25.43
N LEU A 128 2.16 -5.36 -24.22
CA LEU A 128 3.53 -5.66 -23.81
C LEU A 128 3.52 -6.27 -22.41
N ASP A 129 4.21 -7.41 -22.22
CA ASP A 129 4.33 -7.97 -20.87
C ASP A 129 5.20 -7.09 -19.97
N PHE A 130 5.05 -7.24 -18.64
CA PHE A 130 5.77 -6.43 -17.66
C PHE A 130 7.29 -6.55 -17.79
N ASN A 131 7.82 -7.77 -18.01
CA ASN A 131 9.25 -8.01 -18.09
C ASN A 131 9.85 -7.31 -19.33
N ALA A 132 9.16 -7.39 -20.47
CA ALA A 132 9.54 -6.72 -21.70
C ALA A 132 9.43 -5.19 -21.55
N SER A 133 8.37 -4.69 -20.89
CA SER A 133 8.22 -3.27 -20.57
C SER A 133 9.36 -2.75 -19.69
N PHE A 134 9.69 -3.47 -18.60
CA PHE A 134 10.80 -3.14 -17.72
C PHE A 134 12.12 -3.15 -18.48
N THR A 135 12.44 -4.24 -19.18
CA THR A 135 13.70 -4.38 -19.94
C THR A 135 13.86 -3.27 -20.97
N ARG A 136 12.80 -2.92 -21.73
CA ARG A 136 12.86 -1.85 -22.72
C ARG A 136 13.11 -0.50 -22.06
N ARG A 137 12.39 -0.15 -20.99
CA ARG A 137 12.59 1.11 -20.28
C ARG A 137 14.00 1.21 -19.70
N ILE A 138 14.52 0.14 -19.07
CA ILE A 138 15.90 0.12 -18.57
C ILE A 138 16.92 0.27 -19.70
N GLY A 139 16.72 -0.40 -20.83
CA GLY A 139 17.57 -0.26 -22.01
C GLY A 139 17.63 1.19 -22.53
N MET A 140 16.53 1.94 -22.44
CA MET A 140 16.51 3.37 -22.78
C MET A 140 17.28 4.25 -21.81
N LEU A 141 17.44 3.81 -20.56
CA LEU A 141 18.16 4.53 -19.51
C LEU A 141 19.65 4.14 -19.43
N LYS A 142 20.14 3.25 -20.31
CA LYS A 142 21.55 2.85 -20.35
C LYS A 142 22.46 4.07 -20.52
N GLY A 143 23.53 4.12 -19.74
CA GLY A 143 24.47 5.24 -19.71
C GLY A 143 24.11 6.36 -18.74
N THR A 144 22.96 6.29 -18.07
CA THR A 144 22.57 7.30 -17.07
C THR A 144 23.60 7.34 -15.93
N PRO A 145 24.20 8.50 -15.62
CA PRO A 145 25.16 8.61 -14.53
C PRO A 145 24.53 8.31 -13.17
N LYS A 146 25.25 7.60 -12.31
CA LYS A 146 24.83 7.29 -10.92
C LYS A 146 24.45 8.54 -10.13
N VAL A 147 25.14 9.66 -10.38
CA VAL A 147 24.82 10.95 -9.74
C VAL A 147 23.45 11.48 -10.13
N VAL A 148 23.02 11.26 -11.37
CA VAL A 148 21.68 11.64 -11.85
C VAL A 148 20.64 10.75 -11.18
N LEU A 149 20.86 9.42 -11.16
CA LEU A 149 19.98 8.48 -10.48
C LEU A 149 19.79 8.84 -8.99
N ASN A 150 20.89 9.14 -8.29
CA ASN A 150 20.85 9.56 -6.89
C ASN A 150 20.08 10.88 -6.72
N ALA A 151 20.32 11.87 -7.58
CA ALA A 151 19.61 13.16 -7.52
C ALA A 151 18.10 13.00 -7.76
N VAL A 152 17.72 12.11 -8.68
CA VAL A 152 16.31 11.75 -8.89
C VAL A 152 15.72 11.10 -7.63
N CYS A 153 16.42 10.15 -7.02
CA CYS A 153 15.97 9.50 -5.79
C CYS A 153 15.85 10.49 -4.61
N ASP A 154 16.76 11.45 -4.52
CA ASP A 154 16.80 12.39 -3.39
C ASP A 154 15.61 13.35 -3.36
N ARG A 155 15.05 13.70 -4.52
CA ARG A 155 13.86 14.56 -4.65
C ARG A 155 12.53 13.82 -4.52
N MET A 156 12.53 12.49 -4.50
CA MET A 156 11.29 11.70 -4.35
C MET A 156 10.63 11.99 -3.01
N THR A 157 9.31 12.03 -3.02
CA THR A 157 8.52 12.38 -1.85
C THR A 157 7.90 11.13 -1.23
N LEU A 158 8.03 11.04 0.09
CA LEU A 158 7.46 9.95 0.85
C LEU A 158 5.93 10.08 0.87
N SER A 159 5.22 8.97 0.73
CA SER A 159 3.76 8.99 0.84
C SER A 159 3.30 9.49 2.22
N PRO A 160 2.18 10.25 2.27
CA PRO A 160 1.69 10.84 3.51
C PRO A 160 1.51 9.81 4.63
N GLY A 161 1.84 10.20 5.87
CA GLY A 161 1.65 9.37 7.05
C GLY A 161 2.80 8.40 7.38
N LEU A 162 3.68 8.10 6.41
CA LEU A 162 4.78 7.13 6.63
C LEU A 162 5.75 7.57 7.73
N LEU A 163 6.12 8.86 7.78
CA LEU A 163 6.99 9.39 8.84
C LEU A 163 6.37 9.22 10.25
N THR A 164 5.05 9.31 10.35
CA THR A 164 4.32 9.14 11.61
C THR A 164 4.24 7.67 12.01
N ILE A 165 3.92 6.79 11.06
CA ILE A 165 3.58 5.40 11.37
C ILE A 165 4.78 4.44 11.40
N LEU A 166 5.86 4.70 10.66
CA LEU A 166 7.04 3.82 10.65
C LEU A 166 7.65 3.59 12.05
N PRO A 167 7.81 4.62 12.91
CA PRO A 167 8.26 4.40 14.28
C PRO A 167 7.30 3.53 15.10
N VAL A 168 5.99 3.68 14.86
CA VAL A 168 4.94 2.90 15.54
C VAL A 168 4.99 1.44 15.11
N ILE A 169 5.11 1.17 13.81
CA ILE A 169 5.27 -0.17 13.24
C ILE A 169 6.42 -0.90 13.93
N LYS A 170 7.57 -0.22 14.06
CA LYS A 170 8.75 -0.76 14.75
C LYS A 170 8.46 -1.02 16.24
N ALA A 171 7.81 -0.09 16.93
CA ALA A 171 7.45 -0.24 18.35
C ALA A 171 6.47 -1.41 18.60
N LYS A 172 5.59 -1.70 17.64
CA LYS A 172 4.67 -2.86 17.68
C LYS A 172 5.34 -4.17 17.24
N GLY A 173 6.65 -4.16 16.99
CA GLY A 173 7.44 -5.36 16.69
C GLY A 173 7.29 -5.90 15.27
N PHE A 174 6.75 -5.11 14.34
CA PHE A 174 6.71 -5.48 12.93
C PHE A 174 8.05 -5.24 12.24
N LYS A 175 8.32 -6.05 11.23
CA LYS A 175 9.41 -5.86 10.27
C LYS A 175 8.91 -5.12 9.05
N THR A 176 9.66 -4.13 8.58
CA THR A 176 9.32 -3.35 7.38
C THR A 176 10.07 -3.87 6.16
N ALA A 177 9.37 -3.94 5.02
CA ALA A 177 9.97 -4.34 3.76
C ALA A 177 9.50 -3.46 2.60
N ILE A 178 10.40 -3.08 1.70
CA ILE A 178 10.04 -2.70 0.33
C ILE A 178 10.14 -3.93 -0.56
N ILE A 179 9.11 -4.21 -1.36
CA ILE A 179 9.11 -5.26 -2.39
C ILE A 179 8.58 -4.60 -3.67
N SER A 180 9.45 -4.37 -4.65
CA SER A 180 9.11 -3.54 -5.81
C SER A 180 9.66 -4.06 -7.14
N GLY A 181 8.97 -3.74 -8.24
CA GLY A 181 9.48 -3.92 -9.59
C GLY A 181 10.49 -2.85 -10.03
N GLY A 182 10.79 -1.85 -9.18
CA GLY A 182 11.71 -0.75 -9.47
C GLY A 182 13.21 -1.11 -9.40
N LEU A 183 14.06 -0.08 -9.34
CA LEU A 183 15.52 -0.20 -9.33
C LEU A 183 16.11 -0.40 -7.92
N ASP A 184 17.11 -1.26 -7.81
CA ASP A 184 17.84 -1.54 -6.56
C ASP A 184 18.53 -0.30 -5.97
N ILE A 185 19.09 0.56 -6.82
CA ILE A 185 19.70 1.82 -6.36
C ILE A 185 18.71 2.71 -5.59
N PHE A 186 17.42 2.66 -5.94
CA PHE A 186 16.39 3.43 -5.24
C PHE A 186 15.91 2.68 -4.00
N THR A 187 15.59 1.39 -4.12
CA THR A 187 15.07 0.62 -2.99
C THR A 187 16.08 0.51 -1.84
N GLN A 188 17.37 0.30 -2.12
CA GLN A 188 18.41 0.27 -1.08
C GLN A 188 18.63 1.64 -0.44
N ARG A 189 18.60 2.72 -1.23
CA ARG A 189 18.73 4.08 -0.70
C ARG A 189 17.55 4.48 0.19
N LEU A 190 16.33 4.12 -0.20
CA LEU A 190 15.13 4.33 0.62
C LEU A 190 15.17 3.49 1.90
N LYS A 191 15.60 2.23 1.81
CA LYS A 191 15.82 1.37 2.98
C LYS A 191 16.75 2.02 4.00
N GLU A 192 17.92 2.48 3.56
CA GLU A 192 18.90 3.13 4.44
C GLU A 192 18.34 4.43 5.03
N ARG A 193 17.75 5.30 4.18
CA ARG A 193 17.21 6.60 4.58
C ARG A 193 16.11 6.49 5.63
N TYR A 194 15.26 5.49 5.54
CA TYR A 194 14.10 5.31 6.42
C TYR A 194 14.25 4.14 7.42
N GLN A 195 15.45 3.56 7.52
CA GLN A 195 15.78 2.47 8.43
C GLN A 195 14.85 1.25 8.32
N LEU A 196 14.50 0.86 7.09
CA LEU A 196 13.67 -0.31 6.85
C LEU A 196 14.49 -1.59 7.06
N ASP A 197 13.84 -2.67 7.53
CA ASP A 197 14.55 -3.93 7.78
C ASP A 197 14.99 -4.59 6.46
N TYR A 198 14.12 -4.56 5.44
CA TYR A 198 14.33 -5.25 4.17
C TYR A 198 13.97 -4.39 2.95
N ALA A 199 14.63 -4.65 1.83
CA ALA A 199 14.29 -4.09 0.53
C ALA A 199 14.69 -5.05 -0.59
N PHE A 200 13.75 -5.31 -1.50
CA PHE A 200 13.89 -6.22 -2.62
C PHE A 200 13.33 -5.59 -3.88
N SER A 201 14.09 -5.65 -4.97
CA SER A 201 13.64 -5.20 -6.28
C SER A 201 14.43 -5.82 -7.42
N ASN A 202 14.14 -5.38 -8.65
CA ASN A 202 15.05 -5.66 -9.75
C ASN A 202 16.42 -5.06 -9.47
N THR A 203 17.46 -5.79 -9.88
CA THR A 203 18.85 -5.33 -9.78
C THR A 203 19.37 -5.04 -11.20
N VAL A 204 19.84 -3.82 -11.41
CA VAL A 204 20.45 -3.40 -12.68
C VAL A 204 21.87 -2.92 -12.39
N GLU A 205 22.85 -3.57 -13.02
CA GLU A 205 24.25 -3.27 -12.73
C GLU A 205 24.59 -1.81 -13.06
N ILE A 206 25.34 -1.17 -12.16
CA ILE A 206 26.03 0.09 -12.42
C ILE A 206 27.52 -0.22 -12.55
N ARG A 207 28.10 0.11 -13.70
CA ARG A 207 29.52 -0.07 -14.00
C ARG A 207 30.10 1.27 -14.43
N ASP A 208 31.31 1.58 -13.99
CA ASP A 208 31.98 2.86 -14.30
C ASP A 208 31.10 4.09 -14.00
N ASN A 209 30.36 4.02 -12.88
CA ASN A 209 29.40 5.03 -12.42
C ASN A 209 28.24 5.35 -13.38
N VAL A 210 27.91 4.46 -14.33
CA VAL A 210 26.74 4.59 -15.21
C VAL A 210 25.85 3.35 -15.18
N LEU A 211 24.55 3.53 -15.40
CA LEU A 211 23.58 2.45 -15.49
C LEU A 211 23.85 1.59 -16.72
N THR A 212 23.91 0.27 -16.55
CA THR A 212 23.97 -0.67 -17.66
C THR A 212 22.58 -1.20 -18.01
N ASP A 213 22.50 -2.09 -19.00
CA ASP A 213 21.33 -2.90 -19.34
C ASP A 213 21.42 -4.34 -18.79
N ASN A 214 22.40 -4.62 -17.91
CA ASN A 214 22.57 -5.93 -17.30
C ASN A 214 21.61 -6.08 -16.12
N ILE A 215 20.42 -6.61 -16.41
CA ILE A 215 19.36 -6.89 -15.44
C ILE A 215 19.55 -8.29 -14.86
N THR A 216 19.54 -8.40 -13.53
CA THR A 216 19.57 -9.70 -12.84
C THR A 216 18.26 -10.46 -13.10
N LEU A 217 18.39 -11.74 -13.46
CA LEU A 217 17.26 -12.64 -13.66
C LEU A 217 17.09 -13.59 -12.45
N PRO A 218 15.84 -13.98 -12.11
CA PRO A 218 14.59 -13.56 -12.74
C PRO A 218 14.18 -12.12 -12.35
N ILE A 219 13.45 -11.45 -13.25
CA ILE A 219 12.88 -10.11 -13.01
C ILE A 219 11.83 -10.17 -11.90
N MET A 220 11.84 -9.18 -11.01
CA MET A 220 10.85 -8.94 -9.96
C MET A 220 9.51 -8.49 -10.55
N ASN A 221 8.81 -9.42 -11.18
CA ASN A 221 7.44 -9.25 -11.65
C ASN A 221 6.42 -9.50 -10.52
N ALA A 222 5.13 -9.38 -10.84
CA ALA A 222 4.04 -9.56 -9.88
C ALA A 222 4.10 -10.89 -9.09
N ALA A 223 4.40 -12.01 -9.76
CA ALA A 223 4.53 -13.31 -9.11
C ALA A 223 5.77 -13.38 -8.22
N ASN A 224 6.89 -12.80 -8.67
CA ASN A 224 8.11 -12.75 -7.87
C ASN A 224 7.99 -11.80 -6.66
N LYS A 225 7.19 -10.72 -6.72
CA LYS A 225 6.86 -9.90 -5.55
C LYS A 225 6.16 -10.73 -4.47
N LYS A 226 5.13 -11.50 -4.85
CA LYS A 226 4.47 -12.45 -3.95
C LYS A 226 5.45 -13.48 -3.40
N GLN A 227 6.25 -14.11 -4.26
CA GLN A 227 7.19 -15.15 -3.81
C GLN A 227 8.23 -14.59 -2.84
N THR A 228 8.72 -13.37 -3.07
CA THR A 228 9.64 -12.69 -2.16
C THR A 228 9.01 -12.46 -0.79
N LEU A 229 7.73 -12.08 -0.74
CA LEU A 229 7.00 -11.93 0.52
C LEU A 229 6.85 -13.27 1.26
N VAL A 230 6.52 -14.35 0.53
CA VAL A 230 6.44 -15.72 1.06
C VAL A 230 7.78 -16.15 1.65
N ASP A 231 8.87 -16.00 0.89
CA ASP A 231 10.20 -16.44 1.30
C ASP A 231 10.71 -15.63 2.50
N LEU A 232 10.42 -14.32 2.54
CA LEU A 232 10.74 -13.47 3.67
C LEU A 232 9.99 -13.92 4.93
N ALA A 233 8.68 -14.17 4.82
CA ALA A 233 7.87 -14.63 5.93
C ALA A 233 8.34 -15.99 6.45
N ALA A 234 8.67 -16.93 5.57
CA ALA A 234 9.22 -18.23 5.92
C ALA A 234 10.55 -18.10 6.66
N ARG A 235 11.46 -17.26 6.17
CA ARG A 235 12.77 -17.00 6.81
C ARG A 235 12.64 -16.40 8.21
N LEU A 236 11.59 -15.62 8.46
CA LEU A 236 11.33 -14.97 9.74
C LEU A 236 10.36 -15.75 10.64
N ASN A 237 9.90 -16.93 10.19
CA ASN A 237 8.90 -17.74 10.88
C ASN A 237 7.61 -16.96 11.19
N ILE A 238 7.18 -16.10 10.26
CA ILE A 238 5.97 -15.27 10.40
C ILE A 238 4.81 -15.92 9.66
N ALA A 239 3.70 -16.14 10.37
CA ALA A 239 2.48 -16.69 9.80
C ALA A 239 1.80 -15.69 8.84
N THR A 240 1.13 -16.18 7.80
CA THR A 240 0.46 -15.33 6.79
C THR A 240 -0.55 -14.35 7.39
N GLY A 241 -1.27 -14.75 8.45
CA GLY A 241 -2.19 -13.86 9.18
C GLY A 241 -1.53 -12.62 9.81
N ASN A 242 -0.21 -12.65 10.01
CA ASN A 242 0.58 -11.52 10.52
C ASN A 242 1.31 -10.75 9.40
N ILE A 243 0.95 -10.98 8.13
CA ILE A 243 1.52 -10.26 6.99
C ILE A 243 0.54 -9.18 6.54
N ILE A 244 1.01 -7.94 6.54
CA ILE A 244 0.36 -6.80 5.93
C ILE A 244 1.13 -6.43 4.66
N ALA A 245 0.44 -6.19 3.56
CA ALA A 245 1.05 -5.72 2.33
C ALA A 245 0.27 -4.52 1.76
N CYS A 246 0.99 -3.49 1.30
CA CYS A 246 0.44 -2.27 0.74
C CYS A 246 0.89 -2.08 -0.71
N GLY A 247 -0.02 -1.71 -1.61
CA GLY A 247 0.27 -1.47 -3.02
C GLY A 247 -0.87 -0.75 -3.73
N ASP A 248 -0.59 -0.20 -4.91
CA ASP A 248 -1.55 0.57 -5.72
C ASP A 248 -1.94 -0.13 -7.03
N GLY A 249 -1.06 -1.01 -7.54
CA GLY A 249 -1.05 -1.46 -8.92
C GLY A 249 -1.52 -2.90 -9.12
N ALA A 250 -1.87 -3.23 -10.37
CA ALA A 250 -2.28 -4.60 -10.71
C ALA A 250 -1.13 -5.62 -10.54
N ASN A 251 0.11 -5.16 -10.64
CA ASN A 251 1.32 -5.94 -10.34
C ASN A 251 1.44 -6.30 -8.84
N ASP A 252 0.72 -5.62 -7.95
CA ASP A 252 0.70 -5.91 -6.51
C ASP A 252 -0.32 -6.97 -6.14
N LEU A 253 -1.35 -7.18 -6.96
CA LEU A 253 -2.47 -8.08 -6.63
C LEU A 253 -2.02 -9.44 -6.08
N PRO A 254 -1.08 -10.18 -6.70
CA PRO A 254 -0.65 -11.46 -6.14
C PRO A 254 -0.05 -11.35 -4.73
N MET A 255 0.64 -10.25 -4.43
CA MET A 255 1.25 -9.97 -3.12
C MET A 255 0.18 -9.56 -2.10
N LEU A 256 -0.75 -8.67 -2.49
CA LEU A 256 -1.83 -8.18 -1.63
C LEU A 256 -2.85 -9.28 -1.30
N GLU A 257 -3.23 -10.10 -2.28
CA GLU A 257 -4.13 -11.24 -2.09
C GLU A 257 -3.50 -12.36 -1.26
N HIS A 258 -2.16 -12.45 -1.23
CA HIS A 258 -1.45 -13.43 -0.41
C HIS A 258 -1.33 -12.99 1.05
N ALA A 259 -1.16 -11.70 1.30
CA ALA A 259 -1.05 -11.16 2.66
C ALA A 259 -2.33 -11.43 3.47
N GLY A 260 -2.18 -11.72 4.76
CA GLY A 260 -3.34 -11.84 5.66
C GLY A 260 -4.16 -10.55 5.73
N THR A 261 -3.51 -9.39 5.54
CA THR A 261 -4.17 -8.10 5.39
C THR A 261 -3.54 -7.32 4.22
N GLY A 262 -4.09 -7.50 3.02
CA GLY A 262 -3.74 -6.68 1.85
C GLY A 262 -4.43 -5.32 1.86
N ILE A 263 -3.69 -4.25 1.56
CA ILE A 263 -4.16 -2.86 1.60
C ILE A 263 -3.95 -2.21 0.24
N ALA A 264 -5.05 -1.75 -0.36
CA ALA A 264 -5.02 -0.95 -1.56
C ALA A 264 -4.76 0.52 -1.19
N TRP A 265 -3.56 1.03 -1.48
CA TRP A 265 -3.19 2.43 -1.25
C TRP A 265 -3.54 3.27 -2.47
N LYS A 266 -4.53 4.15 -2.35
CA LYS A 266 -5.01 5.05 -3.43
C LYS A 266 -5.11 4.37 -4.79
N ALA A 267 -5.48 3.09 -4.77
CA ALA A 267 -5.09 2.13 -5.80
C ALA A 267 -5.88 2.30 -7.12
N LYS A 268 -5.42 1.63 -8.18
CA LYS A 268 -6.13 1.57 -9.45
C LYS A 268 -7.46 0.79 -9.31
N PRO A 269 -8.49 1.04 -10.14
CA PRO A 269 -9.81 0.42 -10.00
C PRO A 269 -9.78 -1.12 -9.86
N VAL A 270 -8.99 -1.79 -10.70
CA VAL A 270 -8.83 -3.26 -10.68
C VAL A 270 -8.30 -3.81 -9.36
N VAL A 271 -7.55 -3.00 -8.60
CA VAL A 271 -7.04 -3.38 -7.28
C VAL A 271 -8.11 -3.13 -6.22
N ARG A 272 -8.81 -2.00 -6.28
CA ARG A 272 -9.90 -1.65 -5.35
C ARG A 272 -11.07 -2.64 -5.41
N GLU A 273 -11.29 -3.26 -6.56
CA GLU A 273 -12.32 -4.30 -6.74
C GLU A 273 -11.98 -5.61 -6.02
N LYS A 274 -10.69 -5.93 -5.86
CA LYS A 274 -10.23 -7.20 -5.29
C LYS A 274 -9.75 -7.10 -3.85
N ILE A 275 -9.25 -5.93 -3.45
CA ILE A 275 -8.65 -5.70 -2.14
C ILE A 275 -9.58 -4.83 -1.30
N HIS A 276 -10.08 -5.40 -0.20
CA HIS A 276 -11.17 -4.80 0.57
C HIS A 276 -10.71 -3.74 1.59
N HIS A 277 -9.49 -3.86 2.12
CA HIS A 277 -8.90 -2.80 2.94
C HIS A 277 -8.25 -1.76 2.03
N GLN A 278 -8.62 -0.49 2.23
CA GLN A 278 -8.23 0.59 1.33
C GLN A 278 -7.96 1.86 2.13
N ILE A 279 -6.97 2.63 1.69
CA ILE A 279 -6.78 4.02 2.10
C ILE A 279 -6.95 4.87 0.85
N ASN A 280 -8.02 5.66 0.80
CA ASN A 280 -8.41 6.44 -0.36
C ASN A 280 -8.26 7.95 -0.13
N TYR A 281 -8.52 8.43 1.08
CA TYR A 281 -8.65 9.86 1.38
C TYR A 281 -7.63 10.39 2.40
N HIS A 282 -7.00 9.51 3.17
CA HIS A 282 -6.00 9.86 4.19
C HIS A 282 -4.61 9.27 3.86
N GLY A 283 -3.69 9.28 4.84
CA GLY A 283 -2.34 8.74 4.72
C GLY A 283 -2.13 7.39 5.43
N PHE A 284 -0.89 6.91 5.41
CA PHE A 284 -0.48 5.66 6.04
C PHE A 284 -0.53 5.67 7.57
N GLU A 285 -0.76 6.82 8.21
CA GLU A 285 -1.07 6.87 9.64
C GLU A 285 -2.26 5.96 10.00
N LEU A 286 -3.15 5.71 9.05
CA LEU A 286 -4.29 4.81 9.24
C LEU A 286 -3.93 3.32 9.37
N LEU A 287 -2.68 2.90 9.09
CA LEU A 287 -2.27 1.53 9.38
C LEU A 287 -2.37 1.19 10.88
N LEU A 288 -2.41 2.21 11.76
CA LEU A 288 -2.62 2.02 13.19
C LEU A 288 -3.85 1.14 13.50
N PHE A 289 -4.94 1.33 12.75
CA PHE A 289 -6.21 0.59 12.94
C PHE A 289 -6.11 -0.91 12.63
N LEU A 290 -4.99 -1.36 12.07
CA LEU A 290 -4.72 -2.75 11.68
C LEU A 290 -3.62 -3.40 12.52
N ILE A 291 -3.00 -2.66 13.44
CA ILE A 291 -1.87 -3.13 14.27
C ILE A 291 -1.99 -2.75 15.75
N GLU A 292 -2.91 -1.85 16.13
CA GLU A 292 -3.20 -1.49 17.52
C GLU A 292 -4.54 -2.08 17.96
N ASP A 293 -4.52 -2.84 19.05
CA ASP A 293 -5.71 -3.52 19.56
C ASP A 293 -6.55 -2.57 20.43
N GLU A 294 -5.87 -1.68 21.17
CA GLU A 294 -6.42 -0.70 22.10
C GLU A 294 -6.97 0.55 21.41
N LEU A 295 -7.81 0.34 20.38
CA LEU A 295 -8.56 1.37 19.64
C LEU A 295 -10.06 1.15 19.79
#